data_AF-A0A7C4LLG5-F1
#
_entry.id   AF-A0A7C4LLG5-F1
#
_cell.length_a   1.000
_cell.length_b   1.000
_cell.length_c   1.000
_cell.angle_alpha   90.00
_cell.angle_beta   90.00
_cell.angle_gamma   90.00
#
_symmetry.space_group_name_H-M   'P 1'
#
loop_
_entity.id
_entity.type
_entity.pdbx_description
1 polymer ?
#
loop_
_entity_poly.entity_id
_entity_poly.type
_entity_poly.pdbx_seq_one_letter_code
_entity_poly.pdbx_strand_id
1 'polypeptide(L)' 'MSAARRFQMEYDRIPATSVLHWFRCDRPGQARGVPDILPALPRYAEVGRVKRVITPYREAVL' A
#
# COMPACT_ATOMS: atom_id res chain seq x y z
N MET A 1 -28.53 -9.15 -1.03
CA MET A 1 -27.07 -9.39 -1.07
C MET A 1 -26.50 -8.58 -2.22
N SER A 2 -25.70 -7.55 -1.95
CA SER A 2 -25.11 -6.67 -2.99
C SER A 2 -23.77 -7.24 -3.44
N ALA A 3 -23.64 -7.55 -4.73
CA ALA A 3 -22.39 -8.04 -5.31
C ALA A 3 -21.35 -6.92 -5.31
N ALA A 4 -20.20 -7.15 -4.66
CA ALA A 4 -19.08 -6.23 -4.70
C ALA A 4 -18.61 -6.06 -6.15
N ARG A 5 -18.75 -4.84 -6.68
CA ARG A 5 -18.29 -4.48 -8.02
C ARG A 5 -16.76 -4.57 -8.05
N ARG A 6 -16.24 -5.61 -8.69
CA ARG A 6 -14.81 -5.73 -8.97
C ARG A 6 -14.47 -4.74 -10.08
N PHE A 7 -13.62 -3.77 -9.79
CA PHE A 7 -13.01 -2.95 -10.84
C PHE A 7 -12.01 -3.83 -11.59
N GLN A 8 -12.34 -4.24 -12.81
CA GLN A 8 -11.36 -4.82 -13.72
C GLN A 8 -10.51 -3.68 -14.27
N MET A 9 -9.33 -3.49 -13.69
CA MET A 9 -8.34 -2.55 -14.19
C MET A 9 -7.54 -3.24 -15.29
N GLU A 10 -7.51 -2.66 -16.49
CA GLU A 10 -6.56 -3.02 -17.54
C GLU A 10 -5.21 -2.39 -17.19
N TYR A 11 -4.11 -3.14 -17.36
CA TYR A 11 -2.76 -2.67 -17.00
C TYR A 11 -1.70 -3.31 -17.90
N ASP A 12 -0.66 -2.55 -18.20
CA ASP A 12 0.51 -3.05 -18.92
C ASP A 12 1.44 -3.82 -17.99
N ARG A 13 1.95 -4.95 -18.48
CA ARG A 13 2.96 -5.74 -17.77
C ARG A 13 4.35 -5.32 -18.23
N ILE A 14 5.14 -4.79 -17.31
CA ILE A 14 6.53 -4.40 -17.54
C ILE A 14 7.44 -5.39 -16.78
N PRO A 15 8.56 -5.86 -17.38
CA PRO A 15 9.53 -6.68 -16.67
C PRO A 15 10.05 -5.98 -15.42
N ALA A 16 10.14 -6.70 -14.29
CA ALA A 16 10.59 -6.14 -13.02
C ALA A 16 12.02 -5.56 -13.08
N THR A 17 12.88 -6.16 -13.92
CA THR A 17 14.24 -5.68 -14.18
C THR A 17 14.30 -4.30 -14.80
N SER A 18 13.19 -3.84 -15.39
CA SER A 18 13.07 -2.52 -16.02
C SER A 18 12.44 -1.47 -15.10
N VAL A 19 12.17 -1.79 -13.83
CA VAL A 19 11.51 -0.90 -12.87
C VAL A 19 12.45 -0.54 -11.73
N LEU A 20 12.68 0.76 -11.51
CA LEU A 20 13.38 1.24 -10.33
C LEU A 20 12.42 1.34 -9.15
N HIS A 21 12.63 0.47 -8.16
CA HIS A 21 11.89 0.50 -6.90
C HIS A 21 12.53 1.49 -5.92
N TRP A 22 12.25 2.79 -6.09
CA TRP A 22 12.75 3.83 -5.20
C TRP A 22 11.88 3.95 -3.94
N PHE A 23 12.47 3.70 -2.78
CA PHE A 23 11.83 3.99 -1.49
C PHE A 23 12.85 4.12 -0.36
N ARG A 24 12.41 4.76 0.73
CA ARG A 24 13.16 4.78 1.99
C ARG A 24 12.82 3.52 2.80
N CYS A 25 13.85 2.76 3.15
CA CYS A 25 13.72 1.59 4.00
C CYS A 25 13.87 2.00 5.46
N ASP A 26 12.78 2.02 6.22
CA ASP A 26 12.77 2.48 7.61
C ASP A 26 12.93 1.31 8.61
N ARG A 27 12.73 0.06 8.16
CA ARG A 27 12.87 -1.15 8.98
C ARG A 27 13.39 -2.36 8.17
N PRO A 28 14.13 -3.29 8.80
CA PRO A 28 14.56 -4.53 8.16
C PRO A 28 13.38 -5.31 7.54
N GLY A 29 13.57 -5.85 6.34
CA GLY A 29 12.55 -6.63 5.63
C GLY A 29 11.47 -5.81 4.92
N GLN A 30 11.58 -4.48 4.89
CA GLN A 30 10.64 -3.63 4.18
C GLN A 30 10.85 -3.72 2.66
N ALA A 31 9.91 -4.35 1.95
CA ALA A 31 9.97 -4.51 0.49
C ALA A 31 9.41 -3.31 -0.32
N ARG A 32 8.79 -2.32 0.36
CA ARG A 32 8.08 -1.18 -0.24
C ARG A 32 8.15 0.05 0.68
N GLY A 33 8.18 1.25 0.12
CA GLY A 33 8.11 2.50 0.89
C GLY A 33 6.78 2.71 1.61
N VAL A 34 6.83 3.44 2.72
CA VAL A 34 5.66 4.01 3.39
C VAL A 34 5.55 5.47 2.92
N PRO A 35 4.51 5.86 2.15
CA PRO A 35 4.31 7.25 1.79
C PRO A 35 4.27 8.19 3.01
N ASP A 36 4.87 9.36 2.89
CA ASP A 36 4.99 10.35 3.98
C ASP A 36 3.63 10.88 4.51
N ILE A 37 2.55 10.70 3.74
CA ILE A 37 1.19 11.04 4.18
C ILE A 37 0.58 9.99 5.13
N LEU A 38 1.10 8.75 5.12
CA LEU A 38 0.54 7.65 5.94
C LEU A 38 0.56 7.94 7.45
N PRO A 39 1.63 8.51 8.04
CA PRO A 39 1.64 8.88 9.46
C PRO A 39 0.56 9.91 9.86
N ALA A 40 0.08 10.74 8.91
CA ALA A 40 -0.94 11.76 9.18
C ALA A 40 -2.38 11.21 9.11
N LEU A 41 -2.58 9.98 8.61
CA LEU A 41 -3.90 9.39 8.43
C LEU A 41 -4.75 9.29 9.72
N PRO A 42 -4.20 8.98 10.91
CA PRO A 42 -4.99 9.01 12.14
C PRO A 42 -5.65 10.37 12.38
N ARG A 43 -4.96 11.48 12.12
CA ARG A 43 -5.53 12.83 12.22
C ARG A 43 -6.59 13.10 11.15
N TYR A 44 -6.42 12.60 9.94
CA TYR A 44 -7.45 12.74 8.89
C TYR A 44 -8.72 11.92 9.19
N ALA A 45 -8.61 10.86 9.99
CA ALA A 45 -9.76 10.06 10.41
C ALA A 45 -10.65 10.84 11.40
N GLU A 46 -10.05 11.66 12.27
CA GLU A 46 -10.76 12.56 13.20
C GLU A 46 -11.59 13.61 12.44
N VAL A 47 -11.10 14.09 11.28
CA VAL A 47 -11.78 15.07 10.40
C VAL A 47 -12.76 14.40 9.41
N GLY A 48 -12.94 13.08 9.51
CA GLY A 48 -13.94 12.32 8.74
C GLY A 48 -13.58 12.02 7.29
N ARG A 49 -12.29 11.99 6.91
CA ARG A 49 -11.86 11.90 5.49
C ARG A 49 -11.03 10.69 5.06
N VAL A 50 -10.67 9.73 5.92
CA VAL A 50 -9.86 8.56 5.47
C VAL A 50 -10.21 7.24 6.16
N LYS A 51 -10.18 6.15 5.37
CA LYS A 51 -10.36 4.76 5.80
C LYS A 51 -9.01 4.06 5.86
N ARG A 52 -8.69 3.46 7.01
CA ARG A 52 -7.44 2.76 7.33
C ARG A 52 -7.28 1.49 6.47
N VAL A 53 -6.20 1.40 5.69
CA VAL A 53 -5.63 0.13 5.22
C VAL A 53 -4.11 0.23 5.33
N ILE A 54 -3.56 -0.42 6.35
CA ILE A 54 -2.16 -0.84 6.35
C ILE A 54 -2.17 -2.26 6.89
N THR A 55 -2.02 -3.25 6.02
CA THR A 55 -1.70 -4.61 6.45
C THR A 55 -0.19 -4.67 6.55
N PRO A 56 0.42 -4.75 7.74
CA PRO A 56 1.85 -5.03 7.82
C PRO A 56 2.08 -6.46 7.34
N TYR A 57 3.09 -6.65 6.48
CA TYR A 57 3.64 -7.95 6.08
C TYR A 57 4.21 -8.69 7.32
N ARG A 58 3.35 -9.23 8.18
CA ARG A 58 3.74 -10.03 9.35
C ARG A 58 3.50 -11.53 9.20
N GLU A 59 3.17 -12.03 8.01
CA GLU A 59 3.02 -13.47 7.73
C GLU A 59 3.47 -13.85 6.32
N ALA A 60 4.68 -13.46 5.90
CA ALA A 60 5.21 -13.88 4.61
C ALA A 60 6.69 -14.31 4.68
N VAL A 61 7.12 -14.91 5.80
CA VAL A 61 8.31 -15.79 5.88
C VAL A 61 8.15 -16.68 7.12
N LEU A 62 7.35 -17.75 7.01
CA LEU A 62 7.55 -19.05 7.66
C LEU A 62 6.84 -20.11 6.81
#